data_AF-A0A453QAC1-F1
#
_entry.id   AF-A0A453QAC1-F1
#
_cell.length_a   1.000
_cell.length_b   1.000
_cell.length_c   1.000
_cell.angle_alpha   90.00
_cell.angle_beta   90.00
_cell.angle_gamma   90.00
#
_symmetry.space_group_name_H-M   'P 1'
#
loop_
_entity.id
_entity.type
_entity.pdbx_description
1 polymer ?
#
loop_
_entity_poly.entity_id
_entity_poly.type
_entity_poly.pdbx_seq_one_letter_code
_entity_poly.pdbx_strand_id
1 'polypeptide(L)'
;MEEEVELRGPPVTKAFDQEGKPTKAAEGFCRKNNVPLDSLYRKIDGKTEYIYARVKESARYADEVLSEDLPTIISGISFPKSMRWNSNIVFSRPVRWIMALHGDLVVPFSFAGISSGSQSCGLRNSSLANFKVETAESYLHTVEKAGIVIDMQ
;
A
#
# COMPACT_ATOMS: atom_id res chain seq x y z
N MET A 1 6.25 1.73 -14.73
CA MET A 1 5.73 2.57 -15.82
C MET A 1 5.24 3.84 -15.18
N GLU A 2 5.81 4.99 -15.52
CA GLU A 2 5.27 6.28 -15.06
C GLU A 2 3.98 6.54 -15.85
N GLU A 3 2.87 6.78 -15.16
CA GLU A 3 1.63 7.20 -15.80
C GLU A 3 1.53 8.73 -15.69
N GLU A 4 1.28 9.38 -16.83
CA GLU A 4 1.07 10.82 -16.88
C GLU A 4 -0.43 11.09 -16.75
N VAL A 5 -0.84 11.59 -15.59
CA VAL A 5 -2.23 11.91 -15.28
C VAL A 5 -2.48 13.40 -15.47
N GLU A 6 -3.55 13.73 -16.19
CA GLU A 6 -3.99 15.10 -16.40
C GLU A 6 -4.96 15.52 -15.28
N LEU A 7 -4.54 16.48 -14.46
CA LEU A 7 -5.33 16.98 -13.32
C LEU A 7 -6.01 18.30 -13.67
N ARG A 8 -7.33 18.34 -13.52
CA ARG A 8 -8.12 19.56 -13.67
C ARG A 8 -8.04 20.43 -12.42
N GLY A 9 -7.63 21.67 -12.61
CA GLY A 9 -7.61 22.71 -11.58
C GLY A 9 -8.83 23.64 -11.61
N PRO A 10 -8.76 24.80 -10.94
CA PRO A 10 -9.81 25.81 -10.96
C PRO A 10 -10.03 26.42 -12.37
N PRO A 11 -11.19 27.05 -12.62
CA PRO A 11 -11.41 27.86 -13.83
C PRO A 11 -10.32 28.91 -14.00
N VAL A 12 -9.93 29.23 -15.23
CA VAL A 12 -8.92 30.27 -15.53
C VAL A 12 -9.28 31.61 -14.88
N THR A 13 -10.56 31.96 -14.86
CA THR A 13 -11.10 33.17 -14.22
C THR A 13 -10.92 33.23 -12.70
N LYS A 14 -10.68 32.08 -12.05
CA LYS A 14 -10.36 31.99 -10.63
C LYS A 14 -8.87 31.72 -10.40
N ALA A 15 -8.17 31.18 -11.39
CA ALA A 15 -6.76 30.83 -11.32
C ALA A 15 -5.84 32.05 -11.50
N PHE A 16 -6.25 33.01 -12.32
CA PHE A 16 -5.51 34.25 -12.59
C PHE A 16 -6.38 35.48 -12.31
N ASP A 17 -5.76 36.55 -11.83
CA ASP A 17 -6.40 37.84 -11.66
C ASP A 17 -6.46 38.66 -12.97
N GLN A 18 -6.97 39.89 -12.90
CA GLN A 18 -7.09 40.78 -14.05
C GLN A 18 -5.73 41.22 -14.64
N GLU A 19 -4.65 41.12 -13.86
CA GLU A 19 -3.28 41.42 -14.29
C GLU A 19 -2.55 40.17 -14.83
N GLY A 20 -3.22 39.01 -14.84
CA GLY A 20 -2.65 37.73 -15.26
C GLY A 20 -1.75 37.07 -14.21
N LYS A 21 -1.74 37.56 -12.97
CA LYS A 21 -0.98 36.95 -11.87
C LYS A 21 -1.75 35.77 -11.27
N PRO A 22 -1.05 34.70 -10.85
CA PRO A 22 -1.70 33.57 -10.21
C PRO A 22 -2.35 33.97 -8.89
N THR A 23 -3.58 33.50 -8.68
CA THR A 23 -4.26 33.66 -7.39
C THR A 23 -3.85 32.53 -6.44
N LYS A 24 -4.25 32.67 -5.17
CA LYS A 24 -4.13 31.59 -4.17
C LYS A 24 -4.76 30.27 -4.61
N ALA A 25 -5.75 30.29 -5.50
CA ALA A 25 -6.36 29.07 -6.01
C ALA A 25 -5.42 28.32 -6.96
N ALA A 26 -4.71 29.03 -7.84
CA ALA A 26 -3.69 28.45 -8.72
C ALA A 26 -2.47 27.97 -7.91
N GLU A 27 -1.99 28.78 -6.97
CA GLU A 27 -0.87 28.40 -6.09
C GLU A 27 -1.20 27.18 -5.23
N GLY A 28 -2.40 27.14 -4.65
CA GLY A 28 -2.86 26.00 -3.86
C GLY A 28 -2.98 24.72 -4.68
N PHE A 29 -3.45 24.84 -5.93
CA PHE A 29 -3.48 23.72 -6.87
C PHE A 29 -2.07 23.22 -7.22
N CYS A 30 -1.14 24.12 -7.51
CA CYS A 30 0.26 23.78 -7.79
C CYS A 30 0.91 23.06 -6.61
N ARG A 31 0.73 23.60 -5.40
CA ARG A 31 1.29 23.02 -4.17
C ARG A 31 0.72 21.64 -3.85
N LYS A 32 -0.59 21.46 -4.02
CA LYS A 32 -1.24 20.17 -3.74
C LYS A 32 -0.73 19.05 -4.65
N ASN A 33 -0.50 19.38 -5.93
CA ASN A 33 -0.12 18.40 -6.95
C ASN A 33 1.38 18.39 -7.24
N ASN A 34 2.17 19.14 -6.46
CA ASN A 34 3.62 19.26 -6.58
C ASN A 34 4.09 19.62 -8.01
N VAL A 35 3.39 20.56 -8.66
CA VAL A 35 3.71 21.04 -10.01
C VAL A 35 4.13 22.50 -10.00
N PRO A 36 5.09 22.92 -10.84
CA PRO A 36 5.45 24.33 -10.98
C PRO A 36 4.34 25.10 -11.68
N LEU A 37 4.17 26.37 -11.30
CA LEU A 37 3.10 27.22 -11.85
C LEU A 37 3.21 27.41 -13.37
N ASP A 38 4.44 27.39 -13.88
CA ASP A 38 4.75 27.51 -15.32
C ASP A 38 4.43 26.25 -16.13
N SER A 39 4.14 25.12 -15.47
CA SER A 39 3.69 23.89 -16.15
C SER A 39 2.18 23.85 -16.39
N LEU A 40 1.44 24.85 -15.88
CA LEU A 40 0.01 24.93 -16.08
C LEU A 40 -0.33 25.27 -17.52
N TYR A 41 -1.31 24.56 -18.09
CA TYR A 41 -1.89 24.89 -19.39
C TYR A 41 -3.40 25.05 -19.26
N ARG A 42 -3.99 25.68 -20.26
CA ARG A 42 -5.44 25.93 -20.29
C ARG A 42 -6.11 24.95 -21.22
N LYS A 43 -7.28 24.48 -20.84
CA LYS A 43 -8.11 23.60 -21.67
C LYS A 43 -9.58 23.95 -21.45
N ILE A 44 -10.33 23.93 -22.55
CA ILE A 44 -11.77 24.19 -22.53
C ILE A 44 -12.50 22.88 -22.29
N ASP A 45 -13.28 22.83 -21.21
CA ASP A 45 -14.23 21.76 -20.95
C ASP A 45 -15.65 22.30 -21.02
N GLY A 46 -16.35 21.94 -22.10
CA GLY A 46 -17.70 22.44 -22.37
C GLY A 46 -17.69 23.94 -22.64
N LYS A 47 -18.18 24.75 -21.68
CA LYS A 47 -18.29 26.21 -21.80
C LYS A 47 -17.27 26.98 -20.96
N THR A 48 -16.43 26.28 -20.19
CA THR A 48 -15.53 26.90 -19.22
C THR A 48 -14.09 26.51 -19.51
N GLU A 49 -13.17 27.49 -19.46
CA GLU A 49 -11.74 27.24 -19.55
C GLU A 49 -11.17 26.99 -18.15
N TYR A 50 -10.45 25.89 -17.98
CA TYR A 50 -9.80 25.48 -16.73
C TYR A 50 -8.29 25.46 -16.88
N ILE A 51 -7.57 25.65 -15.77
CA ILE A 51 -6.15 25.29 -15.72
C ILE A 51 -5.99 23.80 -15.50
N TYR A 52 -4.96 23.24 -16.08
CA TYR A 52 -4.60 21.83 -16.04
C TYR A 52 -3.11 21.67 -15.78
N ALA A 53 -2.74 20.56 -15.15
CA ALA A 53 -1.36 20.14 -15.01
C ALA A 53 -1.22 18.67 -15.39
N ARG A 54 -0.10 18.31 -16.00
CA ARG A 54 0.29 16.91 -16.17
C ARG A 54 1.20 16.53 -15.01
N VAL A 55 0.80 15.52 -14.27
CA VAL A 55 1.56 14.99 -13.15
C VAL A 55 2.03 13.60 -13.52
N LYS A 56 3.31 13.34 -13.29
CA LYS A 56 3.83 11.99 -13.31
C LYS A 56 3.54 11.37 -11.97
N GLU A 57 2.63 10.40 -11.94
CA GLU A 57 2.49 9.55 -10.77
C GLU A 57 3.58 8.49 -10.83
N SER A 58 4.49 8.54 -9.86
CA SER A 58 5.51 7.52 -9.70
C SER A 58 4.82 6.21 -9.34
N ALA A 59 4.75 5.28 -10.29
CA ALA A 59 4.33 3.92 -9.98
C ALA A 59 5.30 3.34 -8.95
N ARG A 60 4.75 2.93 -7.81
CA ARG A 60 5.50 2.22 -6.78
C ARG A 60 5.41 0.73 -7.03
N TYR A 61 6.46 0.00 -6.70
CA TYR A 61 6.37 -1.45 -6.75
C TYR A 61 5.43 -1.95 -5.64
N ALA A 62 4.70 -3.02 -5.93
CA ALA A 62 3.71 -3.55 -5.00
C ALA A 62 4.35 -3.99 -3.68
N ASP A 63 5.56 -4.56 -3.74
CA ASP A 63 6.34 -4.95 -2.56
C ASP A 63 6.73 -3.76 -1.69
N GLU A 64 7.08 -2.60 -2.25
CA GLU A 64 7.34 -1.38 -1.47
C GLU A 64 6.10 -0.93 -0.69
N VAL A 65 4.96 -0.83 -1.38
CA VAL A 65 3.69 -0.40 -0.76
C VAL A 65 3.27 -1.40 0.30
N LEU A 66 3.29 -2.70 -0.01
CA LEU A 66 2.93 -3.75 0.94
C LEU A 66 3.87 -3.79 2.15
N SER A 67 5.17 -3.57 1.96
CA SER A 67 6.15 -3.56 3.06
C SER A 67 5.89 -2.41 4.05
N GLU A 68 5.44 -1.26 3.56
CA GLU A 68 5.08 -0.10 4.39
C GLU A 68 3.72 -0.29 5.07
N ASP A 69 2.72 -0.78 4.34
CA ASP A 69 1.33 -0.77 4.79
C ASP A 69 0.96 -1.98 5.66
N LEU A 70 1.54 -3.16 5.40
CA LEU A 70 1.18 -4.39 6.13
C LEU A 70 1.36 -4.29 7.65
N PRO A 71 2.45 -3.72 8.22
CA PRO A 71 2.57 -3.52 9.66
C PRO A 71 1.41 -2.71 10.25
N THR A 72 0.99 -1.66 9.53
CA THR A 72 -0.13 -0.79 9.94
C THR A 72 -1.45 -1.55 9.87
N ILE A 73 -1.71 -2.26 8.76
CA ILE A 73 -2.91 -3.07 8.57
C ILE A 73 -3.03 -4.14 9.67
N ILE A 74 -1.95 -4.89 9.93
CA ILE A 74 -1.92 -5.93 10.98
C ILE A 74 -2.18 -5.31 12.35
N SER A 75 -1.63 -4.13 12.64
CA SER A 75 -1.86 -3.42 13.91
C SER A 75 -3.31 -2.95 14.09
N GLY A 76 -4.04 -2.75 12.99
CA GLY A 76 -5.43 -2.32 12.98
C GLY A 76 -6.44 -3.46 13.18
N ILE A 77 -6.00 -4.72 13.20
CA ILE A 77 -6.90 -5.86 13.39
C ILE A 77 -7.43 -5.87 14.83
N SER A 78 -8.75 -5.76 14.97
CA SER A 78 -9.43 -5.79 16.27
C SER A 78 -9.86 -7.20 16.64
N PHE A 79 -9.61 -7.59 17.88
CA PHE A 79 -10.02 -8.89 18.43
C PHE A 79 -10.83 -8.71 19.71
N PRO A 80 -11.88 -9.51 19.95
CA PRO A 80 -12.67 -9.47 21.19
C PRO A 80 -11.84 -9.68 22.46
N LYS A 81 -10.77 -10.49 22.35
CA LYS A 81 -9.77 -10.70 23.39
C LYS A 81 -8.40 -10.43 22.81
N SER A 82 -7.73 -9.43 23.36
CA SER A 82 -6.38 -9.03 22.95
C SER A 82 -5.43 -9.03 24.13
N MET A 83 -4.14 -9.14 23.85
CA MET A 83 -3.08 -9.10 24.85
C MET A 83 -1.84 -8.38 24.31
N ARG A 84 -0.94 -8.03 25.23
CA ARG A 84 0.44 -7.62 24.93
C ARG A 84 1.38 -8.71 25.41
N TRP A 85 2.51 -8.89 24.73
CA TRP A 85 3.57 -9.84 25.12
C TRP A 85 4.91 -9.24 24.76
N ASN A 86 5.84 -9.07 25.70
CA ASN A 86 7.23 -8.62 25.46
C ASN A 86 7.40 -7.55 24.34
N SER A 87 6.38 -6.71 24.15
CA SER A 87 6.13 -5.83 23.01
C SER A 87 4.96 -4.93 23.41
N ASN A 88 4.96 -3.70 22.92
CA ASN A 88 3.88 -2.75 23.16
C ASN A 88 2.69 -2.95 22.22
N ILE A 89 2.81 -3.88 21.26
CA ILE A 89 1.78 -4.21 20.28
C ILE A 89 0.67 -5.04 20.91
N VAL A 90 -0.56 -4.74 20.52
CA VAL A 90 -1.78 -5.46 20.92
C VAL A 90 -2.17 -6.42 19.80
N PHE A 91 -2.39 -7.69 20.13
CA PHE A 91 -2.87 -8.71 19.18
C PHE A 91 -3.64 -9.80 19.94
N SER A 92 -4.33 -10.70 19.24
CA SER A 92 -5.07 -11.79 19.88
C SER A 92 -4.17 -12.73 20.68
N ARG A 93 -2.95 -12.99 20.17
CA ARG A 93 -1.93 -13.87 20.75
C ARG A 93 -0.51 -13.42 20.35
N PRO A 94 0.53 -13.92 21.04
CA PRO A 94 1.90 -13.69 20.62
C PRO A 94 2.16 -14.18 19.20
N VAL A 95 2.48 -13.26 18.29
CA VAL A 95 2.96 -13.59 16.95
C VAL A 95 4.28 -14.35 17.10
N ARG A 96 4.46 -15.43 16.34
CA ARG A 96 5.67 -16.28 16.39
C ARG A 96 6.46 -16.29 15.09
N TRP A 97 5.78 -16.09 13.98
CA TRP A 97 6.33 -16.01 12.64
C TRP A 97 5.33 -15.24 11.77
N ILE A 98 5.82 -14.72 10.66
CA ILE A 98 5.02 -14.00 9.67
C ILE A 98 5.46 -14.52 8.31
N MET A 99 4.52 -15.06 7.54
CA MET A 99 4.75 -15.35 6.13
C MET A 99 4.03 -14.30 5.30
N ALA A 100 4.75 -13.67 4.38
CA ALA A 100 4.19 -12.66 3.49
C ALA A 100 4.82 -12.81 2.10
N LEU A 101 4.01 -13.24 1.15
CA LEU A 101 4.42 -13.52 -0.22
C LEU A 101 3.53 -12.75 -1.20
N HIS A 102 4.14 -12.22 -2.27
CA HIS A 102 3.48 -11.67 -3.44
C HIS A 102 4.02 -12.41 -4.67
N GLY A 103 3.25 -13.39 -5.17
CA GLY A 103 3.79 -14.40 -6.09
C GLY A 103 4.90 -15.19 -5.42
N ASP A 104 6.08 -15.22 -6.02
CA ASP A 104 7.32 -15.85 -5.52
C ASP A 104 8.21 -14.91 -4.69
N LEU A 105 7.82 -13.64 -4.52
CA LEU A 105 8.59 -12.65 -3.80
C LEU A 105 8.16 -12.57 -2.33
N VAL A 106 9.14 -12.56 -1.42
CA VAL A 106 8.92 -12.20 -0.01
C VAL A 106 8.67 -10.71 0.08
N VAL A 107 7.59 -10.31 0.76
CA VAL A 107 7.30 -8.91 1.10
C VAL A 107 8.01 -8.58 2.42
N PRO A 108 9.12 -7.80 2.42
CA PRO A 108 9.94 -7.60 3.61
C PRO A 108 9.36 -6.56 4.58
N PHE A 109 8.94 -6.99 5.77
CA PHE A 109 8.59 -6.07 6.85
C PHE A 109 8.85 -6.70 8.22
N SER A 110 8.75 -5.89 9.27
CA SER A 110 8.80 -6.35 10.66
C SER A 110 7.53 -5.97 11.40
N PHE A 111 6.99 -6.88 12.20
CA PHE A 111 5.88 -6.61 13.11
C PHE A 111 6.12 -7.30 14.45
N ALA A 112 5.94 -6.57 15.55
CA ALA A 112 6.19 -7.06 16.91
C ALA A 112 7.61 -7.67 17.12
N GLY A 113 8.62 -7.15 16.41
CA GLY A 113 10.00 -7.65 16.46
C GLY A 113 10.24 -8.92 15.63
N ILE A 114 9.31 -9.31 14.77
CA ILE A 114 9.38 -10.50 13.93
C ILE A 114 9.42 -10.07 12.47
N SER A 115 10.44 -10.52 11.73
CA SER A 115 10.55 -10.30 10.29
C SER A 115 9.64 -11.27 9.52
N SER A 116 9.05 -10.77 8.44
CA SER A 116 8.35 -11.61 7.46
C SER A 116 9.32 -12.50 6.67
N GLY A 117 8.80 -13.58 6.12
CA GLY A 117 9.55 -14.50 5.26
C GLY A 117 8.65 -15.42 4.45
N SER A 118 9.23 -16.50 3.92
CA SER A 118 8.55 -17.52 3.13
C SER A 118 8.31 -18.83 3.90
N GLN A 119 8.48 -18.81 5.23
CA GLN A 119 8.35 -20.00 6.08
C GLN A 119 7.00 -19.99 6.81
N SER A 120 6.37 -21.15 6.85
CA SER A 120 5.16 -21.44 7.62
C SER A 120 5.40 -22.63 8.56
N CYS A 121 4.53 -22.78 9.55
CA CYS A 121 4.61 -23.85 10.54
C CYS A 121 3.44 -24.83 10.39
N GLY A 122 3.77 -26.13 10.40
CA GLY A 122 2.82 -27.23 10.38
C GLY A 122 2.47 -27.76 11.77
N LEU A 123 1.99 -29.00 11.83
CA LEU A 123 1.71 -29.68 13.10
C LEU A 123 3.01 -29.93 13.88
N ARG A 124 3.00 -29.61 15.18
CA ARG A 124 4.20 -29.67 16.05
C ARG A 124 4.93 -31.00 16.05
N ASN A 125 4.20 -32.11 15.90
CA ASN A 125 4.73 -33.47 15.95
C ASN A 125 4.89 -34.10 14.55
N SER A 126 4.96 -33.28 13.50
CA SER A 126 5.16 -33.71 12.12
C SER A 126 6.61 -33.53 11.68
N SER A 127 7.06 -34.35 10.73
CA SER A 127 8.34 -34.14 10.04
C SER A 127 8.37 -32.83 9.25
N LEU A 128 7.20 -32.24 8.97
CA LEU A 128 7.01 -30.93 8.32
C LEU A 128 6.55 -29.87 9.33
N ALA A 129 7.16 -29.84 10.53
CA ALA A 129 6.82 -28.84 11.55
C ALA A 129 7.10 -27.40 11.11
N ASN A 130 8.12 -27.20 10.26
CA ASN A 130 8.38 -25.95 9.55
C ASN A 130 8.58 -26.29 8.07
N PHE A 131 7.98 -25.51 7.18
CA PHE A 131 8.11 -25.71 5.75
C PHE A 131 8.19 -24.37 5.02
N LYS A 132 8.88 -24.38 3.89
CA LYS A 132 8.97 -23.23 2.99
C LYS A 132 7.80 -23.27 2.01
N VAL A 133 7.25 -22.10 1.73
CA VAL A 133 6.25 -21.87 0.69
C VAL A 133 6.95 -21.11 -0.41
N GLU A 134 6.97 -21.66 -1.62
CA GLU A 134 7.72 -21.09 -2.75
C GLU A 134 6.98 -19.91 -3.38
N THR A 135 5.66 -20.04 -3.54
CA THR A 135 4.81 -18.95 -4.04
C THR A 135 3.53 -18.84 -3.23
N ALA A 136 2.92 -17.66 -3.21
CA ALA A 136 1.63 -17.41 -2.56
C ALA A 136 0.55 -18.41 -3.04
N GLU A 137 0.52 -18.74 -4.33
CA GLU A 137 -0.43 -19.65 -4.96
C GLU A 137 -0.21 -21.11 -4.50
N SER A 138 1.04 -21.47 -4.21
CA SER A 138 1.40 -22.81 -3.74
C SER A 138 1.09 -23.08 -2.26
N TYR A 139 0.68 -22.04 -1.51
CA TYR A 139 0.49 -22.11 -0.05
C TYR A 139 -0.45 -23.25 0.36
N LEU A 140 -1.66 -23.29 -0.19
CA LEU A 140 -2.69 -24.26 0.23
C LEU A 140 -2.21 -25.71 0.00
N HIS A 141 -1.63 -25.98 -1.17
CA HIS A 141 -1.05 -27.30 -1.50
C HIS A 141 0.09 -27.70 -0.57
N THR A 142 0.94 -26.73 -0.20
CA THR A 142 2.08 -26.97 0.69
C THR A 142 1.62 -27.28 2.11
N VAL A 143 0.59 -26.57 2.58
CA VAL A 143 -0.03 -26.77 3.90
C VAL A 143 -0.76 -28.13 3.97
N GLU A 144 -1.45 -28.51 2.89
CA GLU A 144 -2.10 -29.82 2.77
C GLU A 144 -1.09 -30.97 2.87
N LYS A 145 0.05 -30.87 2.16
CA LYS A 145 1.16 -31.82 2.29
C LYS A 145 1.75 -31.89 3.70
N ALA A 146 1.68 -30.80 4.46
CA ALA A 146 2.07 -30.75 5.87
C ALA A 146 1.01 -31.38 6.81
N GLY A 147 -0.09 -31.90 6.26
CA GLY A 147 -1.16 -32.58 6.98
C GLY A 147 -2.24 -31.65 7.53
N ILE A 148 -2.35 -30.42 7.01
CA ILE A 148 -3.34 -29.43 7.44
C ILE A 148 -4.25 -29.13 6.26
N VAL A 149 -5.55 -29.43 6.40
CA VAL A 149 -6.56 -29.04 5.41
C VAL A 149 -7.15 -27.70 5.85
N ILE A 150 -6.95 -26.67 5.04
CA ILE A 150 -7.60 -25.37 5.24
C ILE A 150 -8.91 -25.39 4.47
N ASP A 151 -10.02 -25.47 5.19
CA ASP A 151 -11.36 -25.28 4.64
C ASP A 151 -11.92 -23.96 5.20
N MET A 152 -12.35 -23.06 4.31
CA MET A 152 -13.06 -21.85 4.68
C MET A 152 -14.54 -22.09 4.34
N GLN A 153 -15.29 -22.63 5.29
CA GLN A 153 -16.75 -22.61 5.26
C GLN A 153 -17.29 -21.21 5.55
#